data_AF-A0A9X5BH76-F1
#
_entry.id   AF-A0A9X5BH76-F1
#
_cell.length_a   1.000
_cell.length_b   1.000
_cell.length_c   1.000
_cell.angle_alpha   90.00
_cell.angle_beta   90.00
_cell.angle_gamma   90.00
#
_symmetry.space_group_name_H-M   'P 1'
#
loop_
_entity.id
_entity.type
_entity.pdbx_description
1 polymer ?
#
loop_
_entity_poly.entity_id
_entity_poly.type
_entity_poly.pdbx_seq_one_letter_code
_entity_poly.pdbx_strand_id
1 'polypeptide(L)'
;MADLAFPCEHVILHPILRDTDYHNIDHAIKKIGRQKSIELLKNSLQKFFYEELFHPDIRFQNRETALEFLCKNVVKLGLAYDDLYQNVIAREHMSSTAFDNVAIPHSLSRNAKHNFISIAINPPPIQWSQEHNVRLIILIVIS
;
A
#
# COMPACT_ATOMS: atom_id res chain seq x y z
N MET A 1 -1.17 14.02 45.79
CA MET A 1 -0.64 12.85 45.07
C MET A 1 0.15 13.40 43.91
N ALA A 2 1.48 13.37 44.00
CA ALA A 2 2.37 13.99 43.02
C ALA A 2 2.15 13.35 41.64
N ASP A 3 2.03 14.19 40.63
CA ASP A 3 1.92 13.80 39.23
C ASP A 3 3.27 13.20 38.81
N LEU A 4 3.41 11.89 38.98
CA LEU A 4 4.59 11.14 38.55
C LEU A 4 4.55 11.09 37.02
N ALA A 5 5.14 12.09 36.38
CA ALA A 5 5.33 12.10 34.94
C ALA A 5 6.38 11.05 34.56
N PHE A 6 5.94 9.83 34.32
CA PHE A 6 6.81 8.82 33.74
C PHE A 6 7.17 9.26 32.31
N PRO A 7 8.46 9.17 31.92
CA PRO A 7 8.94 9.66 30.62
C PRO A 7 8.52 8.77 29.45
N CYS A 8 7.79 7.68 29.71
CA CYS A 8 7.39 6.69 28.72
C CYS A 8 5.97 6.15 29.01
N GLU A 9 5.45 5.40 28.05
CA GLU A 9 4.20 4.67 28.21
C GLU A 9 4.32 3.68 29.39
N HIS A 10 3.38 3.77 30.33
CA HIS A 10 3.40 3.03 31.59
C HIS A 10 1.98 2.62 31.99
N VAL A 11 1.88 1.60 32.82
CA VAL A 11 0.61 1.14 33.42
C VAL A 11 0.77 1.21 34.93
N ILE A 12 -0.13 1.94 35.60
CA ILE A 12 -0.16 2.04 37.07
C ILE A 12 -0.98 0.87 37.60
N LEU A 13 -0.38 0.11 38.52
CA LEU A 13 -1.03 -1.03 39.15
C LEU A 13 -1.52 -0.67 40.55
N HIS A 14 -2.69 -1.19 40.92
CA HIS A 14 -3.13 -1.11 42.30
C HIS A 14 -2.25 -2.01 43.21
N PRO A 15 -2.02 -1.65 44.50
CA PRO A 15 -1.21 -2.47 45.42
C PRO A 15 -1.70 -3.92 45.60
N ILE A 16 -3.00 -4.12 45.37
CA ILE A 16 -3.63 -5.44 45.24
C ILE A 16 -4.03 -5.57 43.77
N LEU A 17 -3.46 -6.54 43.05
CA LEU A 17 -3.74 -6.81 41.63
C LEU A 17 -5.24 -7.07 41.41
N ARG A 18 -5.87 -6.25 40.58
CA ARG A 18 -7.28 -6.36 40.17
C ARG A 18 -7.38 -6.83 38.72
N ASP A 19 -8.55 -7.34 38.33
CA ASP A 19 -8.85 -7.69 36.93
C ASP A 19 -8.64 -6.52 35.96
N THR A 20 -8.90 -5.29 36.42
CA THR A 20 -8.64 -4.07 35.66
C THR A 20 -7.16 -3.87 35.38
N ASP A 21 -6.28 -4.23 36.32
CA ASP A 21 -4.83 -4.13 36.13
C ASP A 21 -4.37 -5.12 35.05
N TYR A 22 -4.87 -6.36 35.07
CA TYR A 22 -4.61 -7.35 34.01
C TYR A 22 -5.08 -6.86 32.64
N HIS A 23 -6.29 -6.30 32.56
CA HIS A 23 -6.81 -5.74 31.31
C HIS A 23 -5.95 -4.60 30.78
N ASN A 24 -5.53 -3.68 31.65
CA ASN A 24 -4.68 -2.55 31.29
C ASN A 24 -3.29 -2.99 30.81
N ILE A 25 -2.70 -4.00 31.46
CA ILE A 25 -1.45 -4.61 31.03
C ILE A 25 -1.59 -5.25 29.65
N ASP A 26 -2.60 -6.11 29.44
CA ASP A 26 -2.83 -6.77 28.15
C ASP A 26 -3.06 -5.77 27.03
N HIS A 27 -3.87 -4.74 27.29
CA HIS A 27 -4.11 -3.66 26.33
C HIS A 27 -2.81 -2.90 25.98
N ALA A 28 -1.99 -2.55 26.98
CA ALA A 28 -0.72 -1.87 26.74
C ALA A 28 0.25 -2.75 25.93
N ILE A 29 0.36 -4.03 26.26
CA ILE A 29 1.19 -5.00 25.51
C ILE A 29 0.71 -5.09 24.06
N LYS A 30 -0.60 -5.25 23.83
CA LYS A 30 -1.17 -5.32 22.48
C LYS A 30 -0.94 -4.04 21.69
N LYS A 31 -1.07 -2.87 22.33
CA LYS A 31 -0.82 -1.57 21.70
C LYS A 31 0.63 -1.42 21.28
N ILE A 32 1.59 -1.69 22.18
CA ILE A 32 3.03 -1.65 21.89
C ILE A 32 3.37 -2.66 20.80
N GLY A 33 2.84 -3.88 20.88
CA GLY A 33 3.02 -4.92 19.86
C GLY A 33 2.53 -4.47 18.49
N ARG A 34 1.33 -3.88 18.42
CA ARG A 34 0.77 -3.33 17.18
C ARG A 34 1.63 -2.21 16.60
N GLN A 35 2.11 -1.28 17.43
CA GLN A 35 2.99 -0.20 16.98
C GLN A 35 4.29 -0.75 16.37
N LYS A 36 4.94 -1.69 17.06
CA LYS A 36 6.15 -2.37 16.55
C LYS A 36 5.87 -3.08 15.23
N SER A 37 4.75 -3.80 15.11
CA SER A 37 4.38 -4.47 13.85
C SER A 37 4.16 -3.50 12.70
N ILE A 38 3.51 -2.35 12.95
CA ILE A 38 3.31 -1.30 11.94
C ILE A 38 4.66 -0.71 11.51
N GLU A 39 5.56 -0.46 12.46
CA GLU A 39 6.89 0.08 12.17
C GLU A 39 7.74 -0.89 11.35
N LEU A 40 7.73 -2.17 11.70
CA LEU A 40 8.39 -3.22 10.93
C LEU A 40 7.82 -3.31 9.50
N LEU A 41 6.51 -3.25 9.34
CA LEU A 41 5.86 -3.24 8.04
C LEU A 41 6.25 -2.01 7.23
N LYS A 42 6.23 -0.82 7.83
CA LYS A 42 6.63 0.44 7.19
C LYS A 42 8.07 0.36 6.67
N ASN A 43 9.00 -0.06 7.51
CA ASN A 43 10.41 -0.20 7.15
C ASN A 43 10.60 -1.24 6.02
N SER A 44 9.81 -2.31 6.03
CA SER A 44 9.87 -3.34 5.00
C SER A 44 9.30 -2.87 3.65
N LEU A 45 8.26 -2.04 3.66
CA LEU A 45 7.61 -1.52 2.45
C LEU A 45 8.31 -0.28 1.88
N GLN A 46 9.01 0.50 2.70
CA GLN A 46 9.66 1.75 2.28
C GLN A 46 10.57 1.56 1.06
N LYS A 47 11.24 0.40 0.97
CA LYS A 47 12.14 0.06 -0.15
C LYS A 47 11.44 -0.16 -1.50
N PHE A 48 10.11 -0.24 -1.51
CA PHE A 48 9.32 -0.41 -2.74
C PHE A 48 8.74 0.91 -3.27
N PHE A 49 8.80 1.99 -2.48
CA PHE A 49 8.31 3.30 -2.88
C PHE A 49 9.46 4.16 -3.41
N TYR A 50 9.27 4.66 -4.62
CA TYR A 50 10.14 5.62 -5.28
C TYR A 50 9.33 6.89 -5.53
N GLU A 51 9.92 8.06 -5.32
CA GLU A 51 9.23 9.34 -5.47
C GLU A 51 8.73 9.51 -6.92
N GLU A 52 9.51 9.05 -7.88
CA GLU A 52 9.24 9.08 -9.33
C GLU A 52 8.06 8.19 -9.75
N LEU A 53 7.57 7.33 -8.85
CA LEU A 53 6.44 6.43 -9.06
C LEU A 53 5.15 6.90 -8.39
N PHE A 54 5.15 8.08 -7.78
CA PHE A 54 3.97 8.71 -7.20
C PHE A 54 3.41 9.80 -8.12
N HIS A 55 2.19 9.60 -8.59
CA HIS A 55 1.52 10.47 -9.56
C HIS A 55 0.21 11.03 -8.97
N PRO A 56 0.25 12.13 -8.18
CA PRO A 56 -0.88 12.59 -7.37
C PRO A 56 -2.01 13.30 -8.14
N ASP A 57 -1.77 13.76 -9.36
CA ASP A 57 -2.78 14.41 -10.20
C ASP A 57 -2.46 14.16 -11.67
N ILE A 58 -2.98 13.06 -12.19
CA ILE A 58 -2.84 12.67 -13.60
C ILE A 58 -4.23 12.40 -14.20
N ARG A 59 -4.36 12.55 -15.51
CA ARG A 59 -5.62 12.32 -16.23
C ARG A 59 -5.42 11.34 -17.38
N PHE A 60 -5.88 10.12 -17.16
CA PHE A 60 -5.97 9.08 -18.16
C PHE A 60 -7.33 9.10 -18.85
N GLN A 61 -7.36 8.65 -20.10
CA GLN A 61 -8.59 8.54 -20.87
C GLN A 61 -9.36 7.28 -20.51
N ASN A 62 -8.64 6.21 -20.19
CA ASN A 62 -9.18 4.88 -19.92
C ASN A 62 -8.15 4.04 -19.14
N ARG A 63 -8.56 2.84 -18.75
CA ARG A 63 -7.72 1.86 -18.07
C ARG A 63 -6.44 1.54 -18.84
N GLU A 64 -6.53 1.35 -20.15
CA GLU A 64 -5.41 0.93 -21.00
C GLU A 64 -4.30 1.99 -21.01
N THR A 65 -4.66 3.27 -21.18
CA THR A 65 -3.73 4.41 -21.14
C THR A 65 -3.09 4.59 -19.76
N ALA A 66 -3.85 4.33 -18.68
CA ALA A 66 -3.32 4.35 -17.32
C ALA A 66 -2.26 3.26 -17.11
N LEU A 67 -2.58 2.02 -17.48
CA LEU A 67 -1.66 0.89 -17.34
C LEU A 67 -0.42 1.05 -18.21
N GLU A 68 -0.58 1.54 -19.44
CA GLU A 68 0.53 1.78 -20.35
C GLU A 68 1.49 2.84 -19.80
N PHE A 69 0.95 3.96 -19.29
CA PHE A 69 1.75 5.01 -18.66
C PHE A 69 2.56 4.47 -17.47
N LEU A 70 1.89 3.81 -16.52
CA LEU A 70 2.53 3.31 -15.31
C LEU A 70 3.63 2.29 -15.63
N CYS A 71 3.35 1.35 -16.54
CA CYS A 71 4.31 0.33 -16.95
C CYS A 71 5.50 0.94 -17.72
N LYS A 72 5.26 1.89 -18.64
CA LYS A 72 6.36 2.57 -19.36
C LYS A 72 7.23 3.40 -18.42
N ASN A 73 6.65 4.05 -17.41
CA ASN A 73 7.41 4.84 -16.43
C ASN A 73 8.40 3.96 -15.66
N VAL A 74 7.95 2.83 -15.10
CA VAL A 74 8.83 1.91 -14.35
C VAL A 74 9.89 1.24 -15.23
N VAL A 75 9.56 0.94 -16.50
CA VAL A 75 10.53 0.41 -17.48
C VAL A 75 11.59 1.47 -17.81
N LYS A 76 11.20 2.72 -18.03
CA LYS A 76 12.12 3.85 -18.28
C LYS A 76 13.09 4.08 -17.12
N LEU A 77 12.65 3.84 -15.89
CA LEU A 77 13.47 3.90 -14.68
C LEU A 77 14.35 2.65 -14.47
N GLY A 78 14.27 1.66 -15.38
CA GLY A 78 15.06 0.44 -15.31
C GLY A 78 14.58 -0.57 -14.26
N LEU A 79 13.38 -0.40 -13.71
CA LEU A 79 12.84 -1.25 -12.63
C LEU A 79 12.17 -2.53 -13.15
N ALA A 80 11.77 -2.55 -14.43
CA ALA A 80 11.08 -3.66 -15.06
C ALA A 80 11.62 -3.98 -16.47
N TYR A 81 11.13 -5.07 -17.04
CA TYR A 81 11.36 -5.45 -18.44
C TYR A 81 10.26 -4.90 -19.36
N ASP A 82 10.56 -4.76 -20.64
CA ASP A 82 9.71 -4.08 -21.64
C ASP A 82 8.35 -4.77 -21.87
N ASP A 83 8.23 -6.04 -21.49
CA ASP A 83 7.01 -6.83 -21.59
C ASP A 83 6.06 -6.66 -20.40
N LEU A 84 6.40 -5.83 -19.41
CA LEU A 84 5.58 -5.62 -18.20
C LEU A 84 4.14 -5.22 -18.55
N TYR A 85 3.96 -4.25 -19.44
CA TYR A 85 2.62 -3.77 -19.82
C TYR A 85 1.76 -4.91 -20.35
N GLN A 86 2.31 -5.73 -21.25
CA GLN A 86 1.60 -6.86 -21.86
C GLN A 86 1.17 -7.89 -20.81
N ASN A 87 2.03 -8.16 -19.82
CA ASN A 87 1.70 -9.08 -18.73
C ASN A 87 0.61 -8.51 -17.80
N VAL A 88 0.70 -7.23 -17.44
CA VAL A 88 -0.27 -6.57 -16.56
C VAL A 88 -1.64 -6.44 -17.24
N ILE A 89 -1.69 -5.98 -18.49
CA ILE A 89 -2.96 -5.81 -19.20
C ILE A 89 -3.64 -7.16 -19.48
N ALA A 90 -2.87 -8.21 -19.79
CA ALA A 90 -3.41 -9.56 -19.95
C ALA A 90 -4.06 -10.05 -18.65
N ARG A 91 -3.39 -9.87 -17.50
CA ARG A 91 -3.93 -10.20 -16.18
C ARG A 91 -5.21 -9.41 -15.87
N GLU A 92 -5.22 -8.13 -16.17
CA GLU A 92 -6.37 -7.25 -15.93
C GLU A 92 -7.59 -7.63 -16.79
N HIS A 93 -7.35 -8.10 -18.02
CA HIS A 93 -8.41 -8.61 -18.90
C HIS A 93 -9.00 -9.94 -18.46
N MET A 94 -8.22 -10.82 -17.81
CA MET A 94 -8.74 -12.09 -17.28
C MET A 94 -9.77 -11.84 -16.17
N SER A 95 -9.49 -10.88 -15.30
CA SER A 95 -10.38 -10.49 -14.21
C SER A 95 -9.94 -9.13 -13.68
N SER A 96 -10.88 -8.18 -13.64
CA SER A 96 -10.64 -6.82 -13.12
C SER A 96 -10.06 -6.86 -11.71
N THR A 97 -9.02 -6.07 -11.46
CA THR A 97 -8.43 -5.87 -10.12
C THR A 97 -9.04 -4.69 -9.37
N ALA A 98 -10.06 -4.05 -9.95
CA ALA A 98 -10.79 -2.96 -9.31
C ALA A 98 -11.71 -3.45 -8.19
N PHE A 99 -11.72 -2.68 -7.09
CA PHE A 99 -12.66 -2.77 -5.99
C PHE A 99 -12.99 -1.35 -5.52
N ASP A 100 -14.29 -1.02 -5.49
CA ASP A 100 -14.79 0.34 -5.20
C ASP A 100 -14.15 1.39 -6.14
N ASN A 101 -13.35 2.31 -5.60
CA ASN A 101 -12.69 3.37 -6.35
C ASN A 101 -11.18 3.14 -6.55
N VAL A 102 -10.71 1.92 -6.26
CA VAL A 102 -9.29 1.52 -6.32
C VAL A 102 -9.10 0.40 -7.34
N ALA A 103 -7.99 0.40 -8.08
CA ALA A 103 -7.49 -0.76 -8.80
C ALA A 103 -6.09 -1.13 -8.31
N ILE A 104 -5.80 -2.44 -8.27
CA ILE A 104 -4.48 -2.96 -7.89
C ILE A 104 -3.93 -3.87 -9.00
N PRO A 105 -3.55 -3.28 -10.16
CA PRO A 105 -2.98 -4.06 -11.26
C PRO A 105 -1.67 -4.69 -10.82
N HIS A 106 -1.43 -5.93 -11.23
CA HIS A 106 -0.21 -6.66 -10.92
C HIS A 106 0.14 -7.61 -12.07
N SER A 107 1.43 -7.94 -12.18
CA SER A 107 1.89 -8.97 -13.12
C SER A 107 1.70 -10.37 -12.54
N LEU A 108 1.41 -11.37 -13.38
CA LEU A 108 1.50 -12.79 -13.04
C LEU A 108 2.91 -13.36 -13.22
N SER A 109 3.73 -12.66 -14.00
CA SER A 109 5.02 -13.11 -14.49
C SER A 109 6.15 -12.34 -13.80
N ARG A 110 7.36 -12.92 -13.79
CA ARG A 110 8.55 -12.32 -13.14
C ARG A 110 9.17 -11.23 -14.04
N ASN A 111 8.49 -10.09 -14.13
CA ASN A 111 8.85 -8.97 -15.02
C ASN A 111 9.47 -7.77 -14.30
N ALA A 112 9.76 -7.91 -13.01
CA ALA A 112 10.46 -6.91 -12.23
C ALA A 112 11.95 -7.26 -12.14
N LYS A 113 12.81 -6.24 -12.36
CA LYS A 113 14.23 -6.28 -11.97
C LYS A 113 14.38 -5.93 -10.50
N HIS A 114 13.50 -5.06 -10.01
CA HIS A 114 13.37 -4.66 -8.61
C HIS A 114 11.89 -4.63 -8.21
N ASN A 115 11.59 -4.88 -6.94
CA ASN A 115 10.24 -4.76 -6.41
C ASN A 115 9.87 -3.28 -6.27
N PHE A 116 8.67 -2.91 -6.72
CA PHE A 116 8.19 -1.54 -6.63
C PHE A 116 6.67 -1.46 -6.48
N ILE A 117 6.22 -0.30 -6.01
CA ILE A 117 4.82 0.12 -6.01
C ILE A 117 4.74 1.45 -6.74
N SER A 118 3.91 1.53 -7.77
CA SER A 118 3.61 2.79 -8.47
C SER A 118 2.16 3.18 -8.22
N ILE A 119 1.95 4.42 -7.81
CA ILE A 119 0.66 4.94 -7.40
C ILE A 119 0.26 6.09 -8.33
N ALA A 120 -0.95 6.05 -8.86
CA ALA A 120 -1.57 7.18 -9.53
C ALA A 120 -2.91 7.53 -8.92
N ILE A 121 -3.16 8.83 -8.77
CA ILE A 121 -4.44 9.41 -8.40
C ILE A 121 -4.98 10.15 -9.62
N ASN A 122 -6.15 9.73 -10.09
CA ASN A 122 -6.76 10.18 -11.33
C ASN A 122 -8.10 10.88 -11.08
N PRO A 123 -8.13 12.21 -10.85
CA PRO A 123 -9.34 13.01 -10.80
C PRO A 123 -9.66 13.62 -12.19
N PRO A 124 -10.83 13.37 -12.80
CA PRO A 124 -11.96 12.55 -12.35
C PRO A 124 -11.69 11.04 -12.47
N PRO A 125 -12.43 10.17 -11.74
CA PRO A 125 -12.24 8.72 -11.86
C PRO A 125 -12.48 8.24 -13.29
N ILE A 126 -11.75 7.20 -13.69
CA ILE A 126 -11.90 6.54 -14.99
C ILE A 126 -12.75 5.29 -14.86
N GLN A 127 -13.56 5.00 -15.88
CA GLN A 127 -14.26 3.73 -15.96
C GLN A 127 -13.23 2.61 -16.15
N TRP A 128 -13.11 1.74 -15.16
CA TRP A 128 -12.10 0.67 -15.13
C TRP A 128 -12.70 -0.67 -15.53
N SER A 129 -13.94 -0.93 -15.11
CA SER A 129 -14.75 -2.08 -15.51
C SER A 129 -16.20 -1.64 -15.72
N GLN A 130 -17.10 -2.59 -15.99
CA GLN A 130 -18.54 -2.28 -16.06
C GLN A 130 -19.10 -1.81 -14.72
N GLU A 131 -18.52 -2.27 -13.60
CA GLU A 131 -19.03 -2.03 -12.24
C GLU A 131 -18.25 -0.96 -11.47
N HIS A 132 -17.01 -0.66 -11.87
CA HIS A 132 -16.11 0.19 -11.08
C HIS A 132 -15.56 1.39 -11.85
N ASN A 133 -15.60 2.54 -11.17
CA ASN A 133 -14.92 3.77 -11.57
C ASN A 133 -13.76 4.02 -10.61
N VAL A 134 -12.54 4.03 -11.14
CA VAL A 134 -11.30 4.04 -10.34
C VAL A 134 -10.68 5.42 -10.33
N ARG A 135 -10.35 5.90 -9.13
CA ARG A 135 -9.56 7.12 -8.89
C ARG A 135 -8.13 6.77 -8.47
N LEU A 136 -7.95 5.73 -7.67
CA LEU A 136 -6.64 5.33 -7.14
C LEU A 136 -6.17 4.06 -7.84
N ILE A 137 -5.00 4.12 -8.46
CA ILE A 137 -4.39 2.98 -9.15
C ILE A 137 -3.08 2.67 -8.43
N ILE A 138 -2.92 1.44 -7.96
CA ILE A 138 -1.72 0.97 -7.26
C ILE A 138 -1.16 -0.21 -8.05
N LEU A 139 -0.22 0.05 -8.95
CA LEU A 139 0.51 -0.98 -9.68
C LEU A 139 1.53 -1.63 -8.73
N ILE A 140 1.37 -2.93 -8.48
CA ILE A 140 2.27 -3.72 -7.63
C ILE A 140 2.99 -4.76 -8.49
N VAL A 141 4.32 -4.73 -8.47
CA VAL A 141 5.14 -5.75 -9.15
C VAL A 141 6.23 -6.22 -8.19
N ILE A 142 6.17 -7.51 -7.86
CA ILE A 142 7.05 -8.17 -6.87
C ILE A 142 7.63 -9.42 -7.54
N SER A 143 8.90 -9.71 -7.32
CA SER A 143 9.69 -10.84 -7.87
C SER A 143 10.35 -11.71 -6.82
#